data_AF-A0A5B6ZMH2-F1
#
_entry.id   AF-A0A5B6ZMH2-F1
#
_cell.length_a   1.000
_cell.length_b   1.000
_cell.length_c   1.000
_cell.angle_alpha   90.00
_cell.angle_beta   90.00
_cell.angle_gamma   90.00
#
_symmetry.space_group_name_H-M   'P 1'
#
loop_
_entity.id
_entity.type
_entity.pdbx_description
1 polymer ?
#
loop_
_entity_poly.entity_id
_entity_poly.type
_entity_poly.pdbx_seq_one_letter_code
_entity_poly.pdbx_strand_id
1 'polypeptide(L)'
;VREWYGWHFPELAKIVQDNILYAKAVKLMGYRSNAAKLDFSEILPEEVETELKEAAMISMGTEISDLDLMNIKDLCDQVLSLSEYRAQLYDYLKNRMNTIAPNLT
;
A
#
# COMPACT_ATOMS: atom_id res chain seq x y z
N VAL A 1 -8.89 -3.86 -0.86
CA VAL A 1 -7.52 -4.20 -1.31
C VAL A 1 -6.94 -5.36 -0.52
N ARG A 2 -6.80 -5.26 0.81
CA ARG A 2 -6.18 -6.31 1.63
C ARG A 2 -6.81 -7.69 1.51
N GLU A 3 -8.13 -7.79 1.61
CA GLU A 3 -8.79 -9.11 1.52
C GLU A 3 -8.69 -9.69 0.11
N TRP A 4 -8.83 -8.86 -0.93
CA TRP A 4 -8.69 -9.28 -2.33
C TRP A 4 -7.29 -9.76 -2.67
N TYR A 5 -6.26 -8.96 -2.37
CA TYR A 5 -4.88 -9.35 -2.63
C TYR A 5 -4.37 -10.40 -1.64
N GLY A 6 -5.00 -10.54 -0.48
CA GLY A 6 -4.71 -11.57 0.50
C GLY A 6 -4.98 -12.99 0.00
N TRP A 7 -5.84 -13.19 -0.99
CA TRP A 7 -5.95 -14.49 -1.68
C TRP A 7 -4.67 -14.84 -2.46
N HIS A 8 -4.00 -13.84 -3.03
CA HIS A 8 -2.76 -14.01 -3.78
C HIS A 8 -1.52 -14.06 -2.89
N PHE A 9 -1.48 -13.21 -1.87
CA PHE A 9 -0.35 -13.08 -0.96
C PHE A 9 -0.83 -12.74 0.46
N PRO A 10 -1.33 -13.74 1.23
CA PRO A 10 -1.92 -13.52 2.54
C PRO A 10 -0.92 -13.01 3.59
N GLU A 11 0.35 -13.39 3.46
CA GLU A 11 1.41 -13.03 4.41
C GLU A 11 1.71 -11.52 4.38
N LEU A 12 1.56 -10.85 3.24
CA LEU A 12 1.82 -9.42 3.09
C LEU A 12 1.00 -8.56 4.07
N ALA A 13 -0.22 -8.98 4.40
CA ALA A 13 -1.08 -8.24 5.32
C ALA A 13 -0.56 -8.27 6.78
N LYS A 14 0.24 -9.28 7.14
CA LYS A 14 0.90 -9.38 8.44
C LYS A 14 2.18 -8.56 8.49
N ILE A 15 2.94 -8.57 7.40
CA ILE A 15 4.22 -7.88 7.24
C ILE A 15 4.00 -6.36 7.19
N VAL A 16 3.07 -5.90 6.36
CA VAL A 16 2.80 -4.47 6.16
C VAL A 16 1.45 -4.09 6.75
N GLN A 17 1.49 -3.52 7.97
CA GLN A 17 0.29 -3.10 8.71
C GLN A 17 -0.28 -1.73 8.30
N ASP A 18 0.51 -0.87 7.67
CA ASP A 18 0.01 0.39 7.12
C ASP A 18 -0.73 0.17 5.79
N ASN A 19 -1.93 0.73 5.66
CA ASN A 19 -2.77 0.51 4.47
C ASN A 19 -2.25 1.22 3.22
N ILE A 20 -1.60 2.38 3.39
CA ILE A 20 -1.06 3.17 2.28
C ILE A 20 0.19 2.47 1.74
N LEU A 21 1.10 2.06 2.63
CA LEU A 21 2.29 1.30 2.25
C LEU A 21 1.91 -0.05 1.63
N TYR A 22 0.89 -0.73 2.17
CA TYR A 22 0.36 -1.96 1.59
C TYR A 22 -0.12 -1.73 0.15
N ALA A 23 -0.94 -0.69 -0.09
CA ALA A 23 -1.43 -0.37 -1.43
C ALA A 23 -0.30 -0.02 -2.40
N LYS A 24 0.71 0.74 -1.95
CA LYS A 24 1.91 1.06 -2.76
C LYS A 24 2.70 -0.20 -3.11
N ALA A 25 2.95 -1.08 -2.14
CA ALA A 25 3.68 -2.32 -2.34
C ALA A 25 2.94 -3.27 -3.30
N VAL A 26 1.62 -3.44 -3.13
CA VAL A 26 0.79 -4.25 -4.04
C VAL A 26 0.81 -3.70 -5.46
N LYS A 27 0.67 -2.38 -5.62
CA LYS A 27 0.71 -1.72 -6.93
C LYS A 27 2.04 -1.96 -7.65
N LEU A 28 3.16 -1.79 -6.94
CA LEU A 28 4.50 -1.98 -7.49
C LEU A 28 4.77 -3.45 -7.85
N MET A 29 4.48 -4.36 -6.92
CA MET A 29 4.77 -5.79 -7.06
C MET A 29 3.94 -6.46 -8.16
N GLY A 30 2.63 -6.24 -8.14
CA GLY A 30 1.69 -6.94 -8.99
C GLY A 30 1.60 -8.43 -8.63
N TYR A 31 2.48 -9.26 -9.22
CA TYR A 31 2.56 -10.69 -8.92
C TYR A 31 3.65 -10.96 -7.89
N ARG A 32 3.41 -11.93 -7.00
CA ARG A 32 4.41 -12.38 -6.00
C ARG A 32 5.75 -12.81 -6.62
N SER A 33 5.73 -13.36 -7.82
CA SER A 33 6.94 -13.78 -8.56
C SER A 33 7.86 -12.61 -8.93
N ASN A 34 7.32 -11.38 -8.98
CA ASN A 34 8.10 -10.17 -9.24
C ASN A 34 8.75 -9.61 -7.98
N ALA A 35 8.37 -10.06 -6.78
CA ALA A 35 8.90 -9.54 -5.51
C ALA A 35 10.44 -9.62 -5.47
N ALA A 36 11.03 -10.70 -5.99
CA ALA A 36 12.48 -10.87 -6.01
C ALA A 36 13.22 -9.95 -7.00
N LYS A 37 12.52 -9.44 -8.03
CA LYS A 37 13.11 -8.61 -9.11
C LYS A 37 12.97 -7.12 -8.85
N LEU A 38 12.02 -6.73 -8.00
CA LEU A 38 11.69 -5.35 -7.72
C LEU A 38 12.39 -4.87 -6.45
N ASP A 39 12.58 -3.56 -6.39
CA ASP A 39 13.14 -2.85 -5.25
C ASP A 39 12.00 -2.11 -4.55
N PHE A 40 11.85 -2.31 -3.24
CA PHE A 40 10.79 -1.71 -2.42
C PHE A 40 11.31 -0.64 -1.47
N SER A 41 12.60 -0.28 -1.54
CA SER A 41 13.26 0.65 -0.62
C SER A 41 12.62 2.05 -0.55
N GLU A 42 11.95 2.51 -1.61
CA GLU A 42 11.19 3.77 -1.61
C GLU A 42 9.88 3.72 -0.80
N ILE A 43 9.39 2.52 -0.49
CA ILE A 43 8.08 2.28 0.13
C ILE A 43 8.25 1.66 1.52
N LEU A 44 9.17 0.71 1.67
CA LEU A 44 9.34 -0.12 2.85
C LEU A 44 10.78 -0.03 3.38
N PRO A 45 10.98 -0.15 4.71
CA PRO A 45 12.30 -0.35 5.29
C PRO A 45 12.95 -1.66 4.81
N GLU A 46 14.28 -1.71 4.78
CA GLU A 46 15.06 -2.86 4.31
C GLU A 46 14.73 -4.18 5.04
N GLU A 47 14.47 -4.11 6.35
CA GLU A 47 14.07 -5.27 7.16
C GLU A 47 12.73 -5.86 6.66
N VAL A 48 11.75 -4.99 6.41
CA VAL A 48 10.40 -5.37 5.95
C VAL A 48 10.42 -5.84 4.50
N GLU A 49 11.26 -5.22 3.66
CA GLU A 49 11.46 -5.63 2.28
C GLU A 49 12.06 -7.04 2.20
N THR A 50 13.04 -7.34 3.04
CA THR A 50 13.66 -8.67 3.11
C THR A 50 12.63 -9.72 3.53
N GLU A 51 11.88 -9.45 4.60
CA GLU A 51 10.80 -10.33 5.07
C GLU A 51 9.73 -10.55 4.00
N LEU A 52 9.35 -9.50 3.25
CA LEU A 52 8.42 -9.59 2.13
C LEU A 52 8.94 -10.51 1.02
N LYS A 53 10.21 -10.35 0.63
CA LYS A 53 10.84 -11.16 -0.43
C LYS A 53 10.94 -12.63 -0.03
N GLU A 54 11.29 -12.92 1.21
CA GLU A 54 11.32 -14.28 1.75
C GLU A 54 9.91 -14.90 1.79
N ALA A 55 8.93 -14.16 2.32
CA ALA A 55 7.55 -14.60 2.38
C ALA A 55 6.95 -14.84 0.99
N ALA A 56 7.32 -14.05 -0.01
CA ALA A 56 6.85 -14.24 -1.38
C ALA A 56 7.31 -15.57 -1.99
N MET A 57 8.48 -16.10 -1.59
CA MET A 57 8.99 -17.40 -2.09
C MET A 57 8.25 -18.60 -1.49
N ILE A 58 7.79 -18.49 -0.24
CA ILE A 58 7.11 -19.58 0.49
C ILE A 58 5.60 -19.35 0.66
N SER A 59 5.05 -18.33 0.01
CA SER A 59 3.66 -17.91 0.20
C SER A 59 2.67 -19.02 -0.15
N MET A 60 1.65 -19.17 0.70
CA MET A 60 0.55 -20.12 0.50
C MET A 60 -0.59 -19.57 -0.35
N GLY A 61 -0.44 -18.36 -0.89
CA GLY A 61 -1.47 -17.74 -1.73
C GLY A 61 -1.67 -18.45 -3.08
N THR A 62 -2.82 -18.18 -3.70
CA THR A 62 -3.18 -18.75 -5.01
C THR A 62 -2.76 -17.83 -6.14
N GLU A 63 -2.63 -18.37 -7.35
CA GLU A 63 -2.50 -17.49 -8.52
C GLU A 63 -3.80 -16.72 -8.76
N ILE A 64 -3.66 -15.51 -9.30
CA ILE A 64 -4.78 -14.63 -9.65
C ILE A 64 -4.71 -14.29 -11.13
N SER A 65 -5.88 -14.03 -11.73
CA SER A 65 -5.94 -13.67 -13.14
C SER A 65 -5.40 -12.25 -13.39
N ASP A 66 -4.95 -11.98 -14.62
CA ASP A 66 -4.52 -10.63 -15.02
C ASP A 66 -5.64 -9.60 -14.85
N LEU A 67 -6.90 -9.99 -15.09
CA LEU A 67 -8.06 -9.13 -14.93
C LEU A 67 -8.27 -8.74 -13.46
N ASP A 68 -8.19 -9.72 -12.55
CA ASP A 68 -8.30 -9.46 -11.11
C ASP A 68 -7.15 -8.60 -10.62
N LEU A 69 -5.92 -8.86 -11.10
CA LEU A 69 -4.77 -8.05 -10.75
C LEU A 69 -4.91 -6.60 -11.24
N MET A 70 -5.43 -6.38 -12.44
CA MET A 70 -5.71 -5.06 -12.98
C MET A 70 -6.71 -4.31 -12.09
N ASN A 71 -7.83 -4.95 -11.74
CA ASN A 71 -8.83 -4.36 -10.84
C ASN A 71 -8.25 -4.04 -9.45
N ILE A 72 -7.38 -4.91 -8.92
CA ILE A 72 -6.69 -4.68 -7.64
C ILE A 72 -5.79 -3.45 -7.74
N LYS A 73 -5.03 -3.31 -8.84
CA LYS A 73 -4.17 -2.14 -9.07
C LYS A 73 -4.97 -0.86 -9.18
N ASP A 74 -6.06 -0.85 -9.94
CA ASP A 74 -6.96 0.31 -10.03
C ASP A 74 -7.54 0.70 -8.67
N LEU A 75 -7.91 -0.30 -7.85
CA LEU A 75 -8.37 -0.04 -6.49
C LEU A 75 -7.26 0.53 -5.60
N CYS A 76 -6.00 0.09 -5.77
CA CYS A 76 -4.86 0.68 -5.07
C CYS A 76 -4.70 2.15 -5.44
N ASP A 77 -4.82 2.50 -6.72
CA ASP A 77 -4.74 3.89 -7.19
C ASP A 77 -5.82 4.79 -6.61
N GLN A 78 -7.05 4.30 -6.54
CA GLN A 78 -8.14 5.03 -5.90
C GLN A 78 -7.87 5.26 -4.41
N VAL A 79 -7.38 4.25 -3.69
CA VAL A 79 -7.04 4.37 -2.26
C VAL A 79 -5.92 5.39 -2.04
N LEU A 80 -4.88 5.36 -2.89
CA LEU A 80 -3.78 6.32 -2.79
C LEU A 80 -4.23 7.75 -3.07
N SER A 81 -5.03 7.96 -4.13
CA SER A 81 -5.62 9.27 -4.45
C SER A 81 -6.47 9.80 -3.30
N LEU A 82 -7.33 8.97 -2.70
CA LEU A 82 -8.16 9.38 -1.57
C LEU A 82 -7.33 9.73 -0.33
N SER A 83 -6.24 8.99 -0.09
CA SER A 83 -5.32 9.28 1.01
C SER A 83 -4.61 10.62 0.82
N GLU A 84 -4.14 10.90 -0.39
CA GLU A 84 -3.52 12.19 -0.73
C GLU A 84 -4.51 13.34 -0.61
N TYR A 85 -5.73 13.16 -1.12
CA TYR A 85 -6.79 14.16 -1.01
C TYR A 85 -7.14 14.45 0.46
N ARG A 86 -7.19 13.42 1.31
CA ARG A 86 -7.39 13.58 2.75
C ARG A 86 -6.26 14.39 3.40
N ALA A 87 -5.00 14.15 3.02
CA ALA A 87 -3.86 14.91 3.53
C ALA A 87 -3.93 16.39 3.11
N GLN A 88 -4.26 16.67 1.85
CA GLN A 88 -4.44 18.02 1.34
C GLN A 88 -5.58 18.76 2.05
N LEU A 89 -6.71 18.09 2.28
CA LEU A 89 -7.85 18.68 2.99
C LEU A 89 -7.50 18.99 4.46
N TYR A 90 -6.74 18.12 5.11
CA TYR A 90 -6.26 18.33 6.47
C TYR A 90 -5.33 19.55 6.56
N ASP A 91 -4.38 19.67 5.64
CA ASP A 91 -3.47 20.82 5.56
C ASP A 91 -4.24 22.12 5.31
N TYR A 92 -5.18 22.10 4.36
CA TYR A 92 -6.08 23.23 4.09
C TYR A 92 -6.83 23.67 5.34
N LEU A 93 -7.44 22.73 6.08
CA LEU A 93 -8.19 23.03 7.30
C LEU A 93 -7.28 23.60 8.39
N LYS A 94 -6.09 23.03 8.57
CA LYS A 94 -5.08 23.51 9.52
C LYS A 94 -4.67 24.95 9.22
N ASN A 95 -4.39 25.27 7.97
CA ASN A 95 -4.03 26.64 7.54
C ASN A 95 -5.18 27.62 7.78
N ARG A 96 -6.42 27.22 7.48
CA ARG A 96 -7.62 28.03 7.70
C ARG A 96 -7.87 28.24 9.21
N MET A 97 -7.63 27.24 10.05
CA MET A 97 -7.78 27.32 11.51
C MET A 97 -6.74 28.27 12.13
N ASN A 98 -5.47 28.14 11.74
CA ASN A 98 -4.40 29.06 12.15
C ASN A 98 -4.70 30.52 11.77
N THR A 99 -5.37 30.75 10.64
CA THR A 99 -5.74 32.09 10.18
C THR A 99 -6.92 32.68 10.95
N ILE A 100 -7.88 31.86 11.41
CA ILE A 100 -9.09 32.33 12.13
C ILE A 100 -8.84 32.46 13.64
N ALA A 101 -8.15 31.49 14.24
CA ALA A 101 -8.03 31.36 15.69
C ALA A 101 -6.62 30.91 16.10
N PRO A 102 -5.60 31.76 15.96
CA PRO A 102 -4.19 31.39 16.19
C PRO A 102 -3.89 31.01 17.65
N ASN A 103 -4.74 31.39 18.60
CA ASN A 103 -4.54 31.12 20.04
C ASN A 103 -5.21 29.82 20.53
N LEU A 104 -5.90 29.08 19.65
CA LEU A 104 -6.65 27.85 20.01
C LEU A 104 -6.04 26.57 19.38
N THR A 105 -5.06 26.74 18.50
CA THR A 105 -4.24 25.71 17.85
C THR A 105 -2.92 25.52 18.59
#